data_AF-A0A1N7QUX3-F1
#
_entry.id   AF-A0A1N7QUX3-F1
#
_cell.length_a   1.000
_cell.length_b   1.000
_cell.length_c   1.000
_cell.angle_alpha   90.00
_cell.angle_beta   90.00
_cell.angle_gamma   90.00
#
_symmetry.space_group_name_H-M   'P 1'
#
loop_
_entity.id
_entity.type
_entity.pdbx_description
1 polymer ?
#
loop_
_entity_poly.entity_id
_entity_poly.type
_entity_poly.pdbx_seq_one_letter_code
_entity_poly.pdbx_strand_id
1 'polypeptide(L)'
;VQRPGFDATAAAVTVTDRLRIHTELRVPYDAAHGIGTYPLQRQAEGADALSRVTLSEYIYSGDVIPGVTNARIRDYPDPQVLWLMPDHGICGDMLDLRIFVAHWHARQGRPVAAVRFRVSDGSSTAEQLVSATVFQGYAASGLGCPAFAATLDVSGLADGALVVDAVVYPWVGPAYQLSVHGLTGDADMQARPMTVWKNPPRRYAYVTAAGTSAGSVSPDPALAAAAPFDSYANARAALVAANGDLSGCVLRFGPGAWVLPGGAAIATATAPFTMEPVDPTDRATTLLQPANTSVPTVNLAGKLVLRDLTLHRIAGTSTLLRAANTDTNPLVTERCVFSNGGSGTRELFIRGGMRWWCIDCGMSGDFLNLFGASGTDKRMGVNVFGCQGLGGQLTTNMIACASERGMDFADTSTNRTASSAGAVCAFNHLIKAAGTPRVGASGGFLTGTRRGIALVGNLFEWLSGTGPMVSLFEGGPAGRVVTNVVCQMNASPFGGDSGRCNFLYTFDGTCRMEGQMRFSLWPRWATKTDVFDSDASQTGGWPTAFHTGWQDNLMWEGESAPNAHLGAGSWRREAMERGLVFPPAALDPADLWETVAGLPTPKAASPLPTIEAG
;
A
#
# COMPACT_ATOMS: atom_id res chain seq x y z
N VAL A 1 -25.88 17.75 5.31
CA VAL A 1 -24.65 18.28 5.95
C VAL A 1 -23.83 18.97 4.88
N GLN A 2 -23.37 20.19 5.16
CA GLN A 2 -22.51 20.97 4.27
C GLN A 2 -21.06 20.83 4.74
N ARG A 3 -20.14 20.59 3.80
CA ARG A 3 -18.74 20.28 4.08
C ARG A 3 -17.83 21.16 3.22
N PRO A 4 -16.74 21.73 3.75
CA PRO A 4 -15.70 22.32 2.94
C PRO A 4 -15.01 21.24 2.10
N GLY A 5 -14.56 21.61 0.91
CA GLY A 5 -13.82 20.74 0.01
C GLY A 5 -13.32 21.49 -1.21
N PHE A 6 -12.98 20.75 -2.27
CA PHE A 6 -12.44 21.32 -3.50
C PHE A 6 -13.11 20.75 -4.75
N ASP A 7 -13.07 21.53 -5.83
CA ASP A 7 -13.43 21.06 -7.17
C ASP A 7 -12.20 20.66 -8.01
N ALA A 8 -12.44 20.23 -9.26
CA ALA A 8 -11.39 19.77 -10.17
C ALA A 8 -10.38 20.86 -10.58
N THR A 9 -10.66 22.13 -10.31
CA THR A 9 -9.74 23.26 -10.52
C THR A 9 -8.94 23.61 -9.27
N ALA A 10 -9.09 22.81 -8.20
CA ALA A 10 -8.58 23.08 -6.86
C ALA A 10 -9.16 24.35 -6.21
N ALA A 11 -10.31 24.84 -6.68
CA ALA A 11 -11.03 25.92 -6.03
C ALA A 11 -11.82 25.38 -4.82
N ALA A 12 -11.85 26.15 -3.73
CA ALA A 12 -12.61 25.78 -2.54
C ALA A 12 -14.11 25.85 -2.82
N VAL A 13 -14.84 24.81 -2.43
CA VAL A 13 -16.29 24.70 -2.62
C VAL A 13 -16.98 24.16 -1.37
N THR A 14 -18.29 24.35 -1.29
CA THR A 14 -19.14 23.66 -0.29
C THR A 14 -19.78 22.44 -0.93
N VAL A 15 -19.47 21.28 -0.38
CA VAL A 15 -20.05 20.00 -0.77
C VAL A 15 -21.23 19.68 0.14
N THR A 16 -22.40 19.41 -0.45
CA THR A 16 -23.61 19.06 0.31
C THR A 16 -23.84 17.56 0.24
N ASP A 17 -23.64 16.88 1.37
CA ASP A 17 -23.88 15.45 1.52
C ASP A 17 -25.16 15.19 2.33
N ARG A 18 -25.93 14.19 1.93
CA ARG A 18 -27.11 13.71 2.65
C ARG A 18 -26.73 12.53 3.53
N LEU A 19 -26.97 12.66 4.85
CA LEU A 19 -26.74 11.58 5.81
C LEU A 19 -28.07 10.93 6.16
N ARG A 20 -28.06 9.62 6.32
CA ARG A 20 -29.22 8.87 6.81
C ARG A 20 -29.07 8.64 8.30
N ILE A 21 -30.21 8.59 8.98
CA ILE A 21 -30.33 8.21 10.38
C ILE A 21 -30.77 6.74 10.36
N HIS A 22 -29.97 5.84 10.94
CA HIS A 22 -30.19 4.39 10.82
C HIS A 22 -31.08 3.85 11.93
N THR A 23 -30.60 3.89 13.18
CA THR A 23 -31.32 3.34 14.33
C THR A 23 -31.07 4.17 15.58
N GLU A 24 -31.99 4.07 16.54
CA GLU A 24 -31.74 4.47 17.92
C GLU A 24 -30.68 3.53 18.54
N LEU A 25 -29.72 4.11 19.25
CA LEU A 25 -28.67 3.39 19.96
C LEU A 25 -29.26 2.79 21.25
N ARG A 26 -29.25 1.45 21.37
CA ARG A 26 -29.59 0.78 22.63
C ARG A 26 -28.43 0.90 23.63
N VAL A 27 -28.77 0.99 24.90
CA VAL A 27 -27.82 1.03 26.02
C VAL A 27 -27.04 -0.30 26.09
N PRO A 28 -25.74 -0.28 26.46
CA PRO A 28 -24.98 -1.50 26.74
C PRO A 28 -25.69 -2.40 27.77
N TYR A 29 -25.51 -3.71 27.65
CA TYR A 29 -25.92 -4.67 28.68
C TYR A 29 -25.28 -4.26 30.01
N ASP A 30 -26.08 -4.04 31.06
CA ASP A 30 -25.52 -3.93 32.41
C ASP A 30 -25.39 -5.35 32.99
N ALA A 31 -24.28 -5.61 33.68
CA ALA A 31 -24.04 -6.89 34.33
C ALA A 31 -24.97 -7.15 35.53
N ALA A 32 -25.81 -6.18 35.91
CA ALA A 32 -26.76 -6.31 37.02
C ALA A 32 -28.08 -7.00 36.60
N HIS A 33 -28.36 -7.15 35.31
CA HIS A 33 -29.52 -7.88 34.79
C HIS A 33 -29.09 -9.27 34.31
N GLY A 34 -29.08 -10.25 35.22
CA GLY A 34 -28.59 -11.61 34.96
C GLY A 34 -29.18 -12.33 33.74
N ILE A 35 -28.43 -13.35 33.30
CA ILE A 35 -28.74 -14.25 32.17
C ILE A 35 -30.15 -14.84 32.33
N GLY A 36 -31.06 -14.54 31.40
CA GLY A 36 -32.37 -15.22 31.30
C GLY A 36 -33.61 -14.32 31.38
N THR A 37 -33.45 -13.04 31.71
CA THR A 37 -34.51 -12.04 31.52
C THR A 37 -34.12 -11.14 30.36
N TYR A 38 -34.82 -11.25 29.24
CA TYR A 38 -34.83 -10.25 28.17
C TYR A 38 -35.97 -9.25 28.41
N PRO A 39 -35.87 -8.28 29.33
CA PRO A 39 -36.74 -7.13 29.21
C PRO A 39 -36.13 -6.26 28.12
N LEU A 40 -36.96 -5.89 27.14
CA LEU A 40 -36.74 -4.72 26.32
C LEU A 40 -36.33 -3.57 27.26
N GLN A 41 -35.05 -3.19 27.30
CA GLN A 41 -34.55 -2.02 28.01
C GLN A 41 -35.15 -0.77 27.34
N ARG A 42 -36.43 -0.53 27.63
CA ARG A 42 -37.24 0.54 27.09
C ARG A 42 -37.80 1.42 28.22
N GLN A 43 -37.37 1.21 29.48
CA GLN A 43 -38.17 1.70 30.62
C GLN A 43 -37.44 2.31 31.82
N ALA A 44 -36.14 2.60 31.77
CA ALA A 44 -35.49 3.22 32.94
C ALA A 44 -34.58 4.41 32.67
N GLU A 45 -34.40 4.84 31.42
CA GLU A 45 -33.61 6.03 31.12
C GLU A 45 -34.51 7.15 30.62
N GLY A 46 -34.37 8.33 31.23
CA GLY A 46 -35.19 9.50 30.93
C GLY A 46 -35.14 9.92 29.45
N ALA A 47 -35.86 11.00 29.12
CA ALA A 47 -36.06 11.50 27.76
C ALA A 47 -34.78 11.63 26.89
N ASP A 48 -33.59 11.68 27.47
CA ASP A 48 -32.30 11.72 26.77
C ASP A 48 -31.88 10.39 26.11
N ALA A 49 -32.33 9.23 26.57
CA ALA A 49 -31.99 7.95 25.93
C ALA A 49 -32.68 7.77 24.57
N LEU A 50 -33.82 8.46 24.37
CA LEU A 50 -34.56 8.53 23.10
C LEU A 50 -33.92 9.49 22.07
N SER A 51 -32.78 10.10 22.38
CA SER A 51 -32.15 11.12 21.52
C SER A 51 -30.88 10.66 20.79
N ARG A 52 -30.41 9.43 21.03
CA ARG A 52 -29.15 8.92 20.47
C ARG A 52 -29.40 8.04 19.25
N VAL A 53 -28.91 8.48 18.10
CA VAL A 53 -29.06 7.78 16.82
C VAL A 53 -27.70 7.50 16.17
N THR A 54 -27.64 6.46 15.35
CA THR A 54 -26.50 6.18 14.47
C THR A 54 -26.71 6.82 13.09
N LEU A 55 -25.62 7.28 12.48
CA LEU A 55 -25.62 7.98 11.20
C LEU A 55 -24.91 7.14 10.14
N SER A 56 -25.29 7.33 8.88
CA SER A 56 -24.65 6.65 7.74
C SER A 56 -23.20 7.03 7.52
N GLU A 57 -22.76 8.13 8.12
CA GLU A 57 -21.45 8.72 7.88
C GLU A 57 -21.01 9.53 9.11
N TYR A 58 -19.70 9.72 9.25
CA TYR A 58 -19.12 10.53 10.32
C TYR A 58 -19.44 12.02 10.14
N ILE A 59 -19.67 12.73 11.25
CA ILE A 59 -19.73 14.20 11.29
C ILE A 59 -18.37 14.74 11.71
N TYR A 60 -17.86 15.72 10.96
CA TYR A 60 -16.56 16.35 11.21
C TYR A 60 -16.70 17.72 11.87
N SER A 61 -15.63 18.24 12.45
CA SER A 61 -15.57 19.53 13.14
C SER A 61 -15.89 20.71 12.23
N GLY A 62 -15.51 20.64 10.95
CA GLY A 62 -15.83 21.65 9.95
C GLY A 62 -17.21 21.52 9.29
N ASP A 63 -18.01 20.52 9.64
CA ASP A 63 -19.32 20.31 9.03
C ASP A 63 -20.32 21.37 9.51
N VAL A 64 -21.12 21.89 8.59
CA VAL A 64 -22.27 22.74 8.90
C VAL A 64 -23.56 21.93 8.74
N ILE A 65 -24.37 21.88 9.80
CA ILE A 65 -25.66 21.21 9.81
C ILE A 65 -26.74 22.29 9.94
N PRO A 66 -27.53 22.57 8.89
CA PRO A 66 -28.55 23.60 8.94
C PRO A 66 -29.49 23.42 10.13
N GLY A 67 -29.63 24.45 10.96
CA GLY A 67 -30.51 24.43 12.14
C GLY A 67 -29.96 23.69 13.37
N VAL A 68 -28.72 23.16 13.32
CA VAL A 68 -28.10 22.43 14.44
C VAL A 68 -26.67 22.91 14.66
N THR A 69 -26.33 23.26 15.91
CA THR A 69 -24.95 23.58 16.28
C THR A 69 -24.10 22.31 16.26
N ASN A 70 -23.06 22.30 15.42
CA ASN A 70 -22.11 21.19 15.38
C ASN A 70 -21.06 21.34 16.49
N ALA A 71 -21.08 20.42 17.47
CA ALA A 71 -20.12 20.37 18.57
C ALA A 71 -19.04 19.27 18.39
N ARG A 72 -18.90 18.69 17.19
CA ARG A 72 -17.89 17.65 16.93
C ARG A 72 -16.50 18.24 16.86
N ILE A 73 -15.53 17.49 17.35
CA ILE A 73 -14.09 17.82 17.33
C ILE A 73 -13.30 16.94 16.35
N ARG A 74 -14.01 16.10 15.57
CA ARG A 74 -13.40 15.13 14.67
C ARG A 74 -12.89 15.81 13.41
N ASP A 75 -11.61 15.70 13.11
CA ASP A 75 -11.07 16.23 11.87
C ASP A 75 -11.41 15.36 10.65
N TYR A 76 -11.37 15.98 9.48
CA TYR A 76 -11.49 15.27 8.21
C TYR A 76 -10.36 14.24 8.05
N PRO A 77 -10.62 13.09 7.42
CA PRO A 77 -9.58 12.11 7.14
C PRO A 77 -8.58 12.69 6.14
N ASP A 78 -7.29 12.49 6.41
CA ASP A 78 -6.23 12.84 5.46
C ASP A 78 -6.28 11.91 4.24
N PRO A 79 -5.98 12.40 3.03
CA PRO A 79 -5.73 11.54 1.87
C PRO A 79 -4.61 10.53 2.14
N GLN A 80 -4.82 9.29 1.67
CA GLN A 80 -3.82 8.25 1.60
C GLN A 80 -3.01 8.46 0.33
N VAL A 81 -1.72 8.73 0.46
CA VAL A 81 -0.90 9.19 -0.67
C VAL A 81 0.39 8.39 -0.77
N LEU A 82 0.68 7.89 -1.97
CA LEU A 82 1.91 7.15 -2.25
C LEU A 82 2.50 7.53 -3.61
N TRP A 83 3.77 7.93 -3.61
CA TRP A 83 4.53 8.10 -4.83
C TRP A 83 4.74 6.75 -5.53
N LEU A 84 4.40 6.69 -6.82
CA LEU A 84 4.62 5.52 -7.67
C LEU A 84 6.00 5.56 -8.36
N MET A 85 6.88 6.41 -7.86
CA MET A 85 8.24 6.60 -8.34
C MET A 85 9.21 6.55 -7.17
N PRO A 86 10.47 6.15 -7.42
CA PRO A 86 11.46 6.07 -6.36
C PRO A 86 11.99 7.45 -5.98
N ASP A 87 12.35 7.59 -4.71
CA ASP A 87 13.11 8.72 -4.21
C ASP A 87 14.54 8.70 -4.75
N HIS A 88 15.15 9.87 -4.84
CA HIS A 88 16.47 10.14 -5.43
C HIS A 88 16.62 9.80 -6.91
N GLY A 89 15.54 9.68 -7.71
CA GLY A 89 15.65 9.48 -9.17
C GLY A 89 16.52 10.52 -9.90
N ILE A 90 16.88 10.25 -11.16
CA ILE A 90 17.60 11.19 -12.03
C ILE A 90 16.68 11.69 -13.14
N CYS A 91 16.72 12.99 -13.44
CA CYS A 91 16.01 13.59 -14.56
C CYS A 91 16.90 14.55 -15.37
N GLY A 92 16.41 14.90 -16.57
CA GLY A 92 16.92 16.03 -17.34
C GLY A 92 15.99 17.22 -17.18
N ASP A 93 15.63 17.87 -18.29
CA ASP A 93 14.71 19.02 -18.31
C ASP A 93 13.24 18.65 -18.17
N MET A 94 12.88 17.37 -18.32
CA MET A 94 11.53 16.88 -18.07
C MET A 94 11.55 15.88 -16.91
N LEU A 95 10.56 16.00 -16.02
CA LEU A 95 10.38 15.12 -14.87
C LEU A 95 8.98 14.50 -14.88
N ASP A 96 8.93 13.18 -15.01
CA ASP A 96 7.70 12.39 -14.86
C ASP A 96 7.35 12.19 -13.39
N LEU A 97 6.14 12.58 -13.01
CA LEU A 97 5.61 12.52 -11.65
C LEU A 97 4.35 11.66 -11.63
N ARG A 98 4.26 10.73 -10.68
CA ARG A 98 3.12 9.80 -10.55
C ARG A 98 2.81 9.53 -9.08
N ILE A 99 1.54 9.67 -8.72
CA ILE A 99 1.08 9.48 -7.35
C ILE A 99 -0.26 8.74 -7.31
N PHE A 100 -0.33 7.74 -6.43
CA PHE A 100 -1.57 7.07 -6.05
C PHE A 100 -2.23 7.83 -4.89
N VAL A 101 -3.56 7.94 -4.94
CA VAL A 101 -4.35 8.57 -3.88
C VAL A 101 -5.59 7.74 -3.57
N ALA A 102 -5.92 7.60 -2.28
CA ALA A 102 -7.22 7.13 -1.81
C ALA A 102 -7.77 8.05 -0.72
N HIS A 103 -9.10 8.16 -0.61
CA HIS A 103 -9.75 9.03 0.37
C HIS A 103 -11.17 8.55 0.68
N TRP A 104 -11.68 8.84 1.89
CA TRP A 104 -13.03 8.44 2.31
C TRP A 104 -14.13 9.05 1.44
N HIS A 105 -13.90 10.26 0.93
CA HIS A 105 -14.91 11.02 0.19
C HIS A 105 -14.68 11.02 -1.32
N ALA A 106 -14.04 9.95 -1.83
CA ALA A 106 -13.95 9.64 -3.25
C ALA A 106 -15.33 9.73 -3.91
N ARG A 107 -15.41 10.41 -5.06
CA ARG A 107 -16.65 10.64 -5.82
C ARG A 107 -16.31 11.01 -7.26
N GLN A 108 -17.32 10.92 -8.14
CA GLN A 108 -17.16 11.20 -9.58
C GLN A 108 -16.02 10.39 -10.22
N GLY A 109 -15.92 9.11 -9.88
CA GLY A 109 -14.90 8.20 -10.40
C GLY A 109 -13.47 8.51 -9.97
N ARG A 110 -13.25 9.42 -9.01
CA ARG A 110 -11.92 9.88 -8.59
C ARG A 110 -11.77 9.88 -7.07
N PRO A 111 -10.59 9.53 -6.55
CA PRO A 111 -10.33 9.53 -5.11
C PRO A 111 -10.33 10.95 -4.52
N VAL A 112 -9.85 11.94 -5.27
CA VAL A 112 -9.76 13.36 -4.87
C VAL A 112 -10.08 14.26 -6.06
N ALA A 113 -10.29 15.55 -5.82
CA ALA A 113 -10.71 16.48 -6.87
C ALA A 113 -9.56 16.84 -7.82
N ALA A 114 -8.37 17.11 -7.26
CA ALA A 114 -7.16 17.39 -8.02
C ALA A 114 -5.88 17.15 -7.20
N VAL A 115 -4.75 17.10 -7.89
CA VAL A 115 -3.40 17.07 -7.31
C VAL A 115 -2.54 18.11 -8.03
N ARG A 116 -1.83 18.95 -7.28
CA ARG A 116 -0.80 19.84 -7.81
C ARG A 116 0.57 19.31 -7.49
N PHE A 117 1.35 19.04 -8.53
CA PHE A 117 2.77 18.75 -8.40
C PHE A 117 3.57 20.04 -8.32
N ARG A 118 4.61 20.03 -7.49
CA ARG A 118 5.51 21.17 -7.27
C ARG A 118 6.94 20.66 -7.22
N VAL A 119 7.84 21.28 -7.97
CA VAL A 119 9.27 20.93 -8.00
C VAL A 119 10.09 22.19 -7.81
N SER A 120 11.00 22.19 -6.84
CA SER A 120 11.80 23.36 -6.50
C SER A 120 13.29 23.02 -6.35
N ASP A 121 14.15 23.93 -6.78
CA ASP A 121 15.59 23.94 -6.52
C ASP A 121 15.96 24.79 -5.27
N GLY A 122 14.96 25.23 -4.50
CA GLY A 122 15.10 26.12 -3.34
C GLY A 122 15.03 27.61 -3.67
N SER A 123 15.12 28.00 -4.94
CA SER A 123 15.02 29.41 -5.40
C SER A 123 13.82 29.64 -6.31
N SER A 124 13.58 28.73 -7.24
CA SER A 124 12.50 28.72 -8.22
C SER A 124 11.59 27.51 -7.99
N THR A 125 10.39 27.53 -8.57
CA THR A 125 9.44 26.41 -8.50
C THR A 125 8.72 26.24 -9.83
N ALA A 126 8.66 25.01 -10.33
CA ALA A 126 7.79 24.59 -11.41
C ALA A 126 6.57 23.86 -10.81
N GLU A 127 5.37 24.12 -11.33
CA GLU A 127 4.13 23.51 -10.82
C GLU A 127 3.18 23.09 -11.94
N GLN A 128 2.41 22.04 -11.71
CA GLN A 128 1.35 21.61 -12.61
C GLN A 128 0.18 21.00 -11.82
N LEU A 129 -1.04 21.46 -12.11
CA LEU A 129 -2.28 20.91 -11.56
C LEU A 129 -2.83 19.83 -12.50
N VAL A 130 -3.22 18.69 -11.94
CA VAL A 130 -3.92 17.62 -12.65
C VAL A 130 -5.16 17.20 -11.89
N SER A 131 -6.26 16.95 -12.61
CA SER A 131 -7.54 16.56 -12.02
C SER A 131 -8.09 15.26 -12.57
N ALA A 132 -7.56 14.77 -13.68
CA ALA A 132 -7.83 13.43 -14.19
C ALA A 132 -6.75 12.44 -13.73
N THR A 133 -7.16 11.20 -13.50
CA THR A 133 -6.23 10.08 -13.34
C THR A 133 -5.91 9.48 -14.71
N VAL A 134 -4.71 8.90 -14.82
CA VAL A 134 -4.28 8.07 -15.94
C VAL A 134 -4.10 6.63 -15.46
N PHE A 135 -4.19 5.67 -16.37
CA PHE A 135 -3.92 4.27 -16.04
C PHE A 135 -2.42 3.97 -16.14
N GLN A 136 -1.82 3.56 -15.02
CA GLN A 136 -0.45 3.07 -14.96
C GLN A 136 -0.46 1.54 -15.01
N GLY A 137 -0.09 0.98 -16.16
CA GLY A 137 0.09 -0.47 -16.35
C GLY A 137 1.50 -0.93 -15.98
N TYR A 138 1.61 -2.22 -15.64
CA TYR A 138 2.87 -2.90 -15.35
C TYR A 138 2.92 -4.23 -16.09
N ALA A 139 4.04 -4.50 -16.76
CA ALA A 139 4.18 -5.63 -17.67
C ALA A 139 4.38 -6.96 -16.93
N ALA A 140 5.08 -6.95 -15.79
CA ALA A 140 5.38 -8.16 -15.04
C ALA A 140 4.13 -8.81 -14.45
N SER A 141 3.27 -8.02 -13.79
CA SER A 141 2.00 -8.51 -13.25
C SER A 141 0.87 -8.57 -14.29
N GLY A 142 0.97 -7.80 -15.37
CA GLY A 142 -0.14 -7.57 -16.29
C GLY A 142 -1.28 -6.72 -15.71
N LEU A 143 -1.10 -6.16 -14.51
CA LEU A 143 -2.09 -5.32 -13.82
C LEU A 143 -1.73 -3.84 -13.92
N GLY A 144 -2.60 -2.98 -13.40
CA GLY A 144 -2.32 -1.54 -13.31
C GLY A 144 -3.20 -0.83 -12.29
N CYS A 145 -2.96 0.46 -12.12
CA CYS A 145 -3.70 1.30 -11.18
C CYS A 145 -3.97 2.69 -11.75
N PRO A 146 -5.08 3.36 -11.38
CA PRO A 146 -5.27 4.78 -11.62
C PRO A 146 -4.28 5.62 -10.79
N ALA A 147 -3.64 6.60 -11.42
CA ALA A 147 -2.71 7.52 -10.78
C ALA A 147 -2.92 8.95 -11.28
N PHE A 148 -2.65 9.95 -10.45
CA PHE A 148 -2.44 11.31 -10.95
C PHE A 148 -1.01 11.38 -11.49
N ALA A 149 -0.87 11.86 -12.72
CA ALA A 149 0.43 11.92 -13.38
C ALA A 149 0.61 13.22 -14.15
N ALA A 150 1.85 13.69 -14.21
CA ALA A 150 2.27 14.85 -14.98
C ALA A 150 3.71 14.66 -15.49
N THR A 151 4.02 15.25 -16.64
CA THR A 151 5.40 15.43 -17.10
C THR A 151 5.69 16.93 -17.00
N LEU A 152 6.47 17.30 -15.99
CA LEU A 152 6.74 18.70 -15.67
C LEU A 152 8.02 19.17 -16.36
N ASP A 153 7.96 20.33 -17.01
CA ASP A 153 9.14 21.02 -17.52
C ASP A 153 9.89 21.70 -16.35
N VAL A 154 11.12 21.24 -16.12
CA VAL A 154 12.03 21.74 -15.08
C VAL A 154 13.28 22.38 -15.70
N SER A 155 13.26 22.70 -16.99
CA SER A 155 14.37 23.37 -17.69
C SER A 155 14.80 24.68 -17.00
N GLY A 156 13.84 25.43 -16.47
CA GLY A 156 14.06 26.69 -15.75
C GLY A 156 14.60 26.54 -14.31
N LEU A 157 14.74 25.32 -13.79
CA LEU A 157 15.34 25.06 -12.48
C LEU A 157 16.84 24.77 -12.59
N ALA A 158 17.61 25.08 -11.56
CA ALA A 158 19.04 24.78 -11.50
C ALA A 158 19.32 23.27 -11.52
N ASP A 159 20.48 22.89 -12.09
CA ASP A 159 20.98 21.52 -12.00
C ASP A 159 21.33 21.17 -10.54
N GLY A 160 21.20 19.87 -10.19
CA GLY A 160 21.44 19.38 -8.82
C GLY A 160 20.19 18.79 -8.16
N ALA A 161 20.11 18.87 -6.84
CA ALA A 161 19.00 18.30 -6.08
C ALA A 161 17.74 19.16 -6.20
N LEU A 162 16.65 18.55 -6.63
CA LEU A 162 15.31 19.11 -6.68
C LEU A 162 14.43 18.48 -5.60
N VAL A 163 13.64 19.30 -4.91
CA VAL A 163 12.60 18.85 -3.98
C VAL A 163 11.30 18.70 -4.75
N VAL A 164 10.74 17.50 -4.73
CA VAL A 164 9.45 17.15 -5.35
C VAL A 164 8.40 17.05 -4.26
N ASP A 165 7.34 17.86 -4.38
CA ASP A 165 6.22 17.93 -3.45
C ASP A 165 4.88 17.80 -4.20
N ALA A 166 3.82 17.52 -3.46
CA ALA A 166 2.46 17.49 -3.99
C ALA A 166 1.45 18.07 -3.01
N VAL A 167 0.47 18.80 -3.55
CA VAL A 167 -0.72 19.26 -2.82
C VAL A 167 -1.92 18.50 -3.34
N VAL A 168 -2.57 17.75 -2.46
CA VAL A 168 -3.77 16.96 -2.74
C VAL A 168 -5.01 17.76 -2.31
N TYR A 169 -5.95 17.93 -3.23
CA TYR A 169 -7.19 18.65 -3.00
C TYR A 169 -8.35 17.65 -2.91
N PRO A 170 -8.75 17.21 -1.71
CA PRO A 170 -9.82 16.24 -1.55
C PRO A 170 -11.19 16.86 -1.88
N TRP A 171 -12.15 16.01 -2.25
CA TRP A 171 -13.53 16.46 -2.45
C TRP A 171 -14.16 17.01 -1.17
N VAL A 172 -13.73 16.51 -0.01
CA VAL A 172 -14.21 16.94 1.31
C VAL A 172 -13.01 17.01 2.24
N GLY A 173 -12.88 18.10 2.98
CA GLY A 173 -11.78 18.37 3.91
C GLY A 173 -10.75 19.37 3.37
N PRO A 174 -9.75 19.73 4.18
CA PRO A 174 -8.71 20.68 3.82
C PRO A 174 -7.72 20.10 2.79
N ALA A 175 -6.97 20.99 2.12
CA ALA A 175 -5.89 20.57 1.23
C ALA A 175 -4.76 19.89 2.02
N TYR A 176 -4.18 18.84 1.43
CA TYR A 176 -3.12 18.04 2.05
C TYR A 176 -1.83 18.17 1.26
N GLN A 177 -0.87 18.91 1.78
CA GLN A 177 0.48 19.06 1.20
C GLN A 177 1.50 18.12 1.84
N LEU A 178 2.27 17.37 1.04
CA LEU A 178 3.23 16.40 1.56
C LEU A 178 4.34 17.06 2.37
N SER A 179 4.85 18.23 1.99
CA SER A 179 5.90 18.91 2.77
C SER A 179 5.44 19.47 4.12
N VAL A 180 4.13 19.60 4.33
CA VAL A 180 3.55 20.19 5.56
C VAL A 180 2.96 19.12 6.45
N HIS A 181 2.19 18.22 5.85
CA HIS A 181 1.42 17.20 6.57
C HIS A 181 2.04 15.81 6.46
N GLY A 182 3.05 15.65 5.60
CA GLY A 182 3.76 14.40 5.35
C GLY A 182 4.65 13.95 6.49
N LEU A 183 5.15 12.71 6.40
CA LEU A 183 5.91 12.11 7.52
C LEU A 183 7.29 12.75 7.60
N THR A 184 7.74 12.99 8.83
CA THR A 184 9.07 13.54 9.11
C THR A 184 10.01 12.38 9.44
N GLY A 185 11.00 12.13 8.58
CA GLY A 185 12.00 11.09 8.79
C GLY A 185 12.22 10.24 7.55
N ASP A 186 13.43 9.70 7.42
CA ASP A 186 13.83 8.93 6.26
C ASP A 186 13.36 7.47 6.29
N ALA A 187 12.84 6.97 7.42
CA ALA A 187 12.37 5.59 7.53
C ALA A 187 10.99 5.34 6.89
N ASP A 188 10.24 6.40 6.57
CA ASP A 188 8.85 6.30 6.13
C ASP A 188 8.73 6.27 4.59
N MET A 189 8.02 5.26 4.09
CA MET A 189 7.93 4.95 2.65
C MET A 189 6.77 5.65 1.94
N GLN A 190 6.08 6.59 2.61
CA GLN A 190 4.85 7.20 2.13
C GLN A 190 4.77 8.70 2.38
N ALA A 191 3.89 9.36 1.60
CA ALA A 191 3.37 10.70 1.83
C ALA A 191 4.38 11.67 2.47
N ARG A 192 5.48 11.90 1.75
CA ARG A 192 6.53 12.87 2.05
C ARG A 192 7.07 13.47 0.74
N PRO A 193 7.70 14.64 0.78
CA PRO A 193 8.46 15.13 -0.37
C PRO A 193 9.57 14.15 -0.75
N MET A 194 9.90 14.10 -2.04
CA MET A 194 11.04 13.33 -2.55
C MET A 194 12.16 14.26 -2.99
N THR A 195 13.36 13.72 -3.10
CA THR A 195 14.48 14.38 -3.77
C THR A 195 14.66 13.73 -5.15
N VAL A 196 14.93 14.52 -6.18
CA VAL A 196 15.34 14.04 -7.52
C VAL A 196 16.60 14.81 -7.92
N TRP A 197 17.46 14.22 -8.73
CA TRP A 197 18.69 14.86 -9.20
C TRP A 197 18.58 15.22 -10.67
N LYS A 198 18.59 16.53 -10.97
CA LYS A 198 18.64 17.04 -12.34
C LYS A 198 20.09 17.07 -12.83
N ASN A 199 20.31 16.45 -14.00
CA ASN A 199 21.59 16.46 -14.72
C ASN A 199 22.85 16.21 -13.85
N PRO A 200 22.88 15.21 -12.94
CA PRO A 200 24.10 14.89 -12.23
C PRO A 200 25.20 14.46 -13.22
N PRO A 201 26.49 14.67 -12.92
CA PRO A 201 27.58 14.15 -13.74
C PRO A 201 27.40 12.65 -14.00
N ARG A 202 27.41 12.25 -15.28
CA ARG A 202 27.27 10.83 -15.67
C ARG A 202 28.59 10.29 -16.20
N ARG A 203 28.95 9.12 -15.72
CA ARG A 203 30.10 8.32 -16.19
C ARG A 203 29.64 6.89 -16.44
N TYR A 204 30.09 6.33 -17.54
CA TYR A 204 29.77 4.99 -17.99
C TYR A 204 30.99 4.08 -17.88
N ALA A 205 30.75 2.84 -17.48
CA ALA A 205 31.69 1.73 -17.59
C ALA A 205 30.93 0.48 -18.04
N TYR A 206 31.62 -0.42 -18.73
CA TYR A 206 31.06 -1.66 -19.26
C TYR A 206 31.83 -2.86 -18.71
N VAL A 207 31.12 -3.95 -18.41
CA VAL A 207 31.70 -5.23 -17.98
C VAL A 207 31.26 -6.29 -18.96
N THR A 208 32.21 -6.96 -19.61
CA THR A 208 31.93 -8.01 -20.60
C THR A 208 32.99 -9.11 -20.53
N ALA A 209 32.70 -10.28 -21.10
CA ALA A 209 33.63 -11.40 -21.07
C ALA A 209 34.92 -11.14 -21.87
N ALA A 210 34.87 -10.19 -22.82
CA ALA A 210 36.01 -9.76 -23.61
C ALA A 210 36.77 -8.56 -23.00
N GLY A 211 36.35 -8.09 -21.81
CA GLY A 211 36.99 -6.97 -21.14
C GLY A 211 38.35 -7.28 -20.55
N THR A 212 39.02 -6.25 -20.07
CA THR A 212 40.34 -6.36 -19.40
C THR A 212 40.33 -5.61 -18.07
N SER A 213 41.36 -5.80 -17.24
CA SER A 213 41.48 -5.04 -15.99
C SER A 213 41.71 -3.53 -16.21
N ALA A 214 42.11 -3.12 -17.42
CA ALA A 214 42.41 -1.75 -17.82
C ALA A 214 41.34 -1.16 -18.76
N GLY A 215 40.07 -1.53 -18.58
CA GLY A 215 38.94 -0.91 -19.28
C GLY A 215 38.86 0.62 -19.08
N SER A 216 37.95 1.27 -19.80
CA SER A 216 37.81 2.73 -19.79
C SER A 216 36.51 3.22 -19.15
N VAL A 217 36.58 4.41 -18.53
CA VAL A 217 35.43 5.16 -18.03
C VAL A 217 35.28 6.42 -18.86
N SER A 218 34.04 6.75 -19.27
CA SER A 218 33.78 7.92 -20.12
C SER A 218 32.41 8.54 -19.84
N PRO A 219 32.21 9.87 -20.01
CA PRO A 219 30.87 10.45 -20.13
C PRO A 219 30.14 10.00 -21.40
N ASP A 220 30.88 9.60 -22.43
CA ASP A 220 30.33 9.06 -23.67
C ASP A 220 30.17 7.54 -23.53
N PRO A 221 28.94 7.00 -23.54
CA PRO A 221 28.70 5.58 -23.40
C PRO A 221 29.31 4.74 -24.53
N ALA A 222 29.51 5.28 -25.74
CA ALA A 222 30.12 4.55 -26.85
C ALA A 222 31.63 4.37 -26.65
N LEU A 223 32.31 5.40 -26.16
CA LEU A 223 33.74 5.32 -25.84
C LEU A 223 34.02 4.36 -24.68
N ALA A 224 33.19 4.39 -23.64
CA ALA A 224 33.31 3.44 -22.52
C ALA A 224 33.05 1.99 -22.99
N ALA A 225 32.12 1.77 -23.91
CA ALA A 225 31.82 0.45 -24.45
C ALA A 225 32.95 -0.15 -25.29
N ALA A 226 33.75 0.68 -25.96
CA ALA A 226 34.84 0.24 -26.83
C ALA A 226 36.01 -0.42 -26.07
N ALA A 227 36.16 -0.15 -24.77
CA ALA A 227 37.17 -0.76 -23.91
C ALA A 227 36.53 -1.24 -22.59
N PRO A 228 35.83 -2.38 -22.59
CA PRO A 228 35.14 -2.88 -21.41
C PRO A 228 36.11 -3.45 -20.37
N PHE A 229 35.65 -3.47 -19.12
CA PHE A 229 36.30 -4.15 -18.01
C PHE A 229 35.96 -5.64 -17.98
N ASP A 230 36.87 -6.44 -17.44
CA ASP A 230 36.70 -7.89 -17.22
C ASP A 230 35.82 -8.23 -15.99
N SER A 231 35.61 -7.27 -15.10
CA SER A 231 34.96 -7.50 -13.82
C SER A 231 34.29 -6.25 -13.25
N TYR A 232 33.27 -6.49 -12.42
CA TYR A 232 32.62 -5.46 -11.62
C TYR A 232 33.61 -4.66 -10.75
N ALA A 233 34.56 -5.36 -10.11
CA ALA A 233 35.51 -4.75 -9.19
C ALA A 233 36.38 -3.69 -9.89
N ASN A 234 36.93 -4.03 -11.05
CA ASN A 234 37.79 -3.15 -11.84
C ASN A 234 37.00 -1.96 -12.37
N ALA A 235 35.82 -2.20 -12.94
CA ALA A 235 34.95 -1.13 -13.44
C ALA A 235 34.54 -0.15 -12.34
N ARG A 236 34.13 -0.67 -11.17
CA ARG A 236 33.76 0.14 -10.01
C ARG A 236 34.93 1.02 -9.54
N ALA A 237 36.12 0.44 -9.38
CA ALA A 237 37.29 1.18 -8.91
C ALA A 237 37.63 2.32 -9.87
N ALA A 238 37.55 2.07 -11.18
CA ALA A 238 37.77 3.08 -12.20
C ALA A 238 36.70 4.18 -12.18
N LEU A 239 35.42 3.84 -11.98
CA LEU A 239 34.33 4.82 -11.85
C LEU A 239 34.57 5.77 -10.68
N VAL A 240 34.92 5.22 -9.50
CA VAL A 240 35.24 6.02 -8.31
C VAL A 240 36.46 6.90 -8.55
N ALA A 241 37.51 6.38 -9.19
CA ALA A 241 38.70 7.16 -9.51
C ALA A 241 38.40 8.33 -10.47
N ALA A 242 37.50 8.12 -11.44
CA ALA A 242 37.15 9.12 -12.44
C ALA A 242 36.11 10.16 -11.97
N ASN A 243 35.27 9.82 -10.99
CA ASN A 243 34.13 10.63 -10.55
C ASN A 243 34.24 11.11 -9.09
N GLY A 244 35.21 10.59 -8.31
CA GLY A 244 35.32 10.79 -6.86
C GLY A 244 34.41 9.87 -6.04
N ASP A 245 33.22 9.55 -6.55
CA ASP A 245 32.26 8.62 -5.96
C ASP A 245 31.48 7.85 -7.06
N LEU A 246 30.31 7.27 -6.73
CA LEU A 246 29.44 6.60 -7.70
C LEU A 246 28.18 7.42 -8.07
N SER A 247 28.10 8.70 -7.69
CA SER A 247 26.95 9.56 -7.95
C SER A 247 26.71 9.74 -9.44
N GLY A 248 25.54 9.32 -9.93
CA GLY A 248 25.15 9.46 -11.33
C GLY A 248 25.84 8.48 -12.30
N CYS A 249 26.76 7.66 -11.80
CA CYS A 249 27.47 6.65 -12.58
C CYS A 249 26.52 5.55 -13.07
N VAL A 250 26.86 4.96 -14.22
CA VAL A 250 26.15 3.84 -14.83
C VAL A 250 27.14 2.73 -15.17
N LEU A 251 26.89 1.53 -14.65
CA LEU A 251 27.66 0.33 -14.94
C LEU A 251 26.82 -0.63 -15.76
N ARG A 252 27.29 -0.96 -16.97
CA ARG A 252 26.59 -1.84 -17.91
C ARG A 252 27.23 -3.22 -17.99
N PHE A 253 26.41 -4.26 -18.03
CA PHE A 253 26.86 -5.65 -18.08
C PHE A 253 26.47 -6.31 -19.41
N GLY A 254 27.43 -6.92 -20.11
CA GLY A 254 27.12 -7.81 -21.22
C GLY A 254 26.50 -9.13 -20.73
N PRO A 255 25.98 -9.99 -21.62
CA PRO A 255 25.49 -11.31 -21.25
C PRO A 255 26.54 -12.12 -20.48
N GLY A 256 26.10 -12.83 -19.45
CA GLY A 256 26.98 -13.61 -18.58
C GLY A 256 26.57 -13.58 -17.11
N ALA A 257 27.28 -14.36 -16.30
CA ALA A 257 27.05 -14.45 -14.87
C ALA A 257 28.13 -13.66 -14.10
N TRP A 258 27.77 -12.47 -13.65
CA TRP A 258 28.69 -11.51 -13.04
C TRP A 258 28.68 -11.62 -11.53
N VAL A 259 29.85 -11.93 -11.00
CA VAL A 259 30.07 -12.04 -9.56
C VAL A 259 30.16 -10.64 -8.93
N LEU A 260 29.32 -10.38 -7.94
CA LEU A 260 29.46 -9.24 -7.04
C LEU A 260 30.40 -9.65 -5.89
N PRO A 261 31.63 -9.12 -5.84
CA PRO A 261 32.65 -9.53 -4.89
C PRO A 261 32.32 -9.06 -3.46
N GLY A 262 32.76 -9.86 -2.49
CA GLY A 262 32.64 -9.62 -1.06
C GLY A 262 33.47 -8.45 -0.59
N GLY A 263 32.86 -7.45 0.04
CA GLY A 263 33.56 -6.54 0.96
C GLY A 263 33.84 -5.11 0.48
N ALA A 264 34.11 -4.27 1.48
CA ALA A 264 34.16 -2.81 1.54
C ALA A 264 32.81 -2.08 1.35
N ALA A 265 32.50 -1.20 2.30
CA ALA A 265 31.39 -0.25 2.20
C ALA A 265 31.48 0.54 0.89
N ILE A 266 30.35 0.76 0.24
CA ILE A 266 30.34 1.59 -0.96
C ILE A 266 30.45 3.07 -0.56
N ALA A 267 31.17 3.84 -1.37
CA ALA A 267 31.26 5.29 -1.24
C ALA A 267 29.85 5.91 -1.17
N THR A 268 29.68 6.90 -0.30
CA THR A 268 28.44 7.68 -0.21
C THR A 268 28.18 8.37 -1.55
N ALA A 269 27.16 7.92 -2.28
CA ALA A 269 26.69 8.60 -3.48
C ALA A 269 25.55 9.56 -3.10
N THR A 270 25.59 10.77 -3.65
CA THR A 270 24.56 11.79 -3.50
C THR A 270 23.39 11.52 -4.45
N ALA A 271 23.69 11.17 -5.71
CA ALA A 271 22.76 10.70 -6.73
C ALA A 271 22.86 9.17 -6.94
N PRO A 272 21.85 8.50 -7.53
CA PRO A 272 21.88 7.06 -7.68
C PRO A 272 22.99 6.55 -8.58
N PHE A 273 23.57 5.43 -8.17
CA PHE A 273 24.39 4.56 -9.02
C PHE A 273 23.47 3.56 -9.73
N THR A 274 23.61 3.40 -11.06
CA THR A 274 22.77 2.48 -11.84
C THR A 274 23.57 1.29 -12.34
N MET A 275 23.02 0.08 -12.19
CA MET A 275 23.47 -1.14 -12.82
C MET A 275 22.39 -1.66 -13.77
N GLU A 276 22.76 -1.90 -15.03
CA GLU A 276 21.84 -2.35 -16.08
C GLU A 276 22.57 -3.25 -17.09
N PRO A 277 21.90 -4.07 -17.90
CA PRO A 277 22.57 -4.77 -18.99
C PRO A 277 22.96 -3.77 -20.11
N VAL A 278 23.86 -4.19 -21.00
CA VAL A 278 24.15 -3.44 -22.24
C VAL A 278 22.89 -3.34 -23.11
N ASP A 279 22.15 -4.45 -23.22
CA ASP A 279 20.87 -4.54 -23.91
C ASP A 279 19.80 -5.03 -22.92
N PRO A 280 18.70 -4.28 -22.69
CA PRO A 280 17.60 -4.71 -21.81
C PRO A 280 16.97 -6.06 -22.18
N THR A 281 17.05 -6.47 -23.45
CA THR A 281 16.54 -7.78 -23.90
C THR A 281 17.37 -8.95 -23.38
N ASP A 282 18.63 -8.71 -22.98
CA ASP A 282 19.53 -9.69 -22.38
C ASP A 282 19.29 -9.89 -20.87
N ARG A 283 18.17 -9.39 -20.32
CA ARG A 283 17.83 -9.55 -18.89
C ARG A 283 17.95 -11.00 -18.40
N ALA A 284 17.51 -11.97 -19.20
CA ALA A 284 17.51 -13.39 -18.84
C ALA A 284 18.92 -14.01 -18.83
N THR A 285 19.87 -13.44 -19.57
CA THR A 285 21.24 -13.94 -19.75
C THR A 285 22.27 -13.12 -18.97
N THR A 286 21.90 -11.93 -18.49
CA THR A 286 22.74 -11.05 -17.67
C THR A 286 22.40 -11.26 -16.19
N LEU A 287 23.16 -12.14 -15.53
CA LEU A 287 22.92 -12.55 -14.16
C LEU A 287 23.86 -11.81 -13.21
N LEU A 288 23.33 -11.18 -12.15
CA LEU A 288 24.12 -10.73 -11.02
C LEU A 288 24.02 -11.75 -9.88
N GLN A 289 25.16 -12.23 -9.40
CA GLN A 289 25.24 -13.31 -8.41
C GLN A 289 26.32 -13.06 -7.35
N PRO A 290 26.22 -13.66 -6.15
CA PRO A 290 27.21 -13.47 -5.10
C PRO A 290 28.46 -14.35 -5.34
N ALA A 291 29.58 -14.00 -4.70
CA ALA A 291 30.86 -14.67 -4.90
C ALA A 291 31.04 -16.03 -4.19
N ASN A 292 30.30 -16.31 -3.09
CA ASN A 292 30.43 -17.58 -2.35
C ASN A 292 29.17 -17.97 -1.56
N THR A 293 29.19 -19.18 -1.00
CA THR A 293 28.07 -19.88 -0.34
C THR A 293 27.75 -19.46 1.09
N SER A 294 28.48 -18.53 1.73
CA SER A 294 28.40 -18.40 3.20
C SER A 294 28.52 -16.99 3.79
N VAL A 295 28.81 -15.95 2.99
CA VAL A 295 28.98 -14.58 3.53
C VAL A 295 28.19 -13.56 2.71
N PRO A 296 27.35 -12.71 3.34
CA PRO A 296 26.59 -11.67 2.63
C PRO A 296 27.57 -10.72 1.93
N THR A 297 27.45 -10.63 0.61
CA THR A 297 28.61 -10.33 -0.24
C THR A 297 28.66 -8.89 -0.76
N VAL A 298 27.63 -8.05 -0.57
CA VAL A 298 27.68 -6.66 -1.07
C VAL A 298 27.07 -5.72 -0.05
N ASN A 299 27.88 -4.86 0.55
CA ASN A 299 27.37 -3.64 1.18
C ASN A 299 26.96 -2.72 0.03
N LEU A 300 25.67 -2.47 -0.16
CA LEU A 300 25.18 -1.64 -1.27
C LEU A 300 25.67 -0.18 -1.17
N ALA A 301 25.68 0.49 -2.33
CA ALA A 301 25.88 1.93 -2.44
C ALA A 301 24.83 2.66 -1.64
N GLY A 302 25.18 3.86 -1.15
CA GLY A 302 24.11 4.82 -0.94
C GLY A 302 23.42 5.03 -2.28
N LYS A 303 22.09 4.84 -2.35
CA LYS A 303 21.25 5.03 -3.55
C LYS A 303 21.65 4.14 -4.73
N LEU A 304 21.11 2.93 -4.81
CA LEU A 304 21.37 1.98 -5.91
C LEU A 304 20.11 1.74 -6.75
N VAL A 305 20.28 1.72 -8.07
CA VAL A 305 19.28 1.27 -9.04
C VAL A 305 19.80 0.03 -9.75
N LEU A 306 19.05 -1.06 -9.69
CA LEU A 306 19.24 -2.28 -10.47
C LEU A 306 18.09 -2.34 -11.48
N ARG A 307 18.40 -2.40 -12.77
CA ARG A 307 17.40 -2.31 -13.82
C ARG A 307 17.61 -3.37 -14.88
N ASP A 308 16.53 -4.03 -15.31
CA ASP A 308 16.52 -4.99 -16.42
C ASP A 308 17.53 -6.15 -16.24
N LEU A 309 17.75 -6.60 -14.99
CA LEU A 309 18.73 -7.64 -14.66
C LEU A 309 18.06 -8.87 -14.02
N THR A 310 18.70 -10.03 -14.15
CA THR A 310 18.36 -11.19 -13.31
C THR A 310 19.25 -11.21 -12.08
N LEU A 311 18.64 -11.10 -10.91
CA LEU A 311 19.28 -11.22 -9.61
C LEU A 311 19.25 -12.69 -9.20
N HIS A 312 20.37 -13.36 -9.39
CA HIS A 312 20.47 -14.82 -9.33
C HIS A 312 21.15 -15.27 -8.04
N ARG A 313 20.44 -16.11 -7.28
CA ARG A 313 20.97 -16.77 -6.10
C ARG A 313 21.61 -18.09 -6.48
N ILE A 314 22.82 -18.36 -6.00
CA ILE A 314 23.51 -19.65 -6.17
C ILE A 314 23.21 -20.59 -4.99
N ALA A 315 23.23 -21.90 -5.24
CA ALA A 315 22.95 -22.93 -4.23
C ALA A 315 23.80 -22.75 -2.96
N GLY A 316 23.19 -22.94 -1.79
CA GLY A 316 23.87 -22.83 -0.48
C GLY A 316 23.94 -21.42 0.10
N THR A 317 23.69 -20.36 -0.69
CA THR A 317 23.64 -18.98 -0.16
C THR A 317 22.35 -18.71 0.60
N SER A 318 22.39 -17.87 1.63
CA SER A 318 21.20 -17.41 2.38
C SER A 318 20.78 -15.97 2.08
N THR A 319 21.60 -15.19 1.37
CA THR A 319 21.34 -13.77 1.06
C THR A 319 22.11 -13.36 -0.20
N LEU A 320 21.51 -12.51 -1.06
CA LEU A 320 22.17 -11.93 -2.24
C LEU A 320 22.82 -10.57 -1.92
N LEU A 321 22.07 -9.65 -1.30
CA LEU A 321 22.50 -8.27 -1.04
C LEU A 321 22.46 -7.94 0.46
N ARG A 322 23.32 -7.03 0.93
CA ARG A 322 23.27 -6.50 2.30
C ARG A 322 23.18 -4.98 2.31
N ALA A 323 22.22 -4.46 3.04
CA ALA A 323 22.06 -3.05 3.31
C ALA A 323 23.09 -2.52 4.31
N ALA A 324 23.34 -1.22 4.26
CA ALA A 324 24.09 -0.49 5.27
C ALA A 324 23.34 -0.30 6.61
N ASN A 325 22.10 -0.80 6.77
CA ASN A 325 21.24 -0.56 7.94
C ASN A 325 20.95 0.94 8.20
N THR A 326 20.78 1.71 7.13
CA THR A 326 20.49 3.16 7.17
C THR A 326 19.18 3.45 6.46
N ASP A 327 18.42 4.39 7.01
CA ASP A 327 17.14 4.88 6.49
C ASP A 327 17.27 5.82 5.28
N THR A 328 18.44 6.44 5.11
CA THR A 328 18.68 7.48 4.09
C THR A 328 18.91 6.98 2.67
N ASN A 329 19.10 5.67 2.47
CA ASN A 329 19.58 5.11 1.20
C ASN A 329 18.53 4.22 0.53
N PRO A 330 17.91 4.67 -0.58
CA PRO A 330 17.01 3.83 -1.39
C PRO A 330 17.77 2.74 -2.18
N LEU A 331 17.13 1.58 -2.29
CA LEU A 331 17.38 0.62 -3.36
C LEU A 331 16.17 0.63 -4.29
N VAL A 332 16.44 0.64 -5.59
CA VAL A 332 15.43 0.47 -6.62
C VAL A 332 15.77 -0.77 -7.42
N THR A 333 14.81 -1.66 -7.57
CA THR A 333 14.86 -2.76 -8.56
C THR A 333 13.73 -2.53 -9.54
N GLU A 334 14.06 -2.37 -10.81
CA GLU A 334 13.10 -2.05 -11.87
C GLU A 334 13.19 -3.09 -12.99
N ARG A 335 12.06 -3.74 -13.33
CA ARG A 335 12.00 -4.78 -14.37
C ARG A 335 12.99 -5.94 -14.18
N CYS A 336 13.40 -6.20 -12.94
CA CYS A 336 14.31 -7.29 -12.61
C CYS A 336 13.59 -8.63 -12.43
N VAL A 337 14.34 -9.73 -12.53
CA VAL A 337 13.87 -11.07 -12.17
C VAL A 337 14.67 -11.59 -10.97
N PHE A 338 13.98 -11.98 -9.89
CA PHE A 338 14.60 -12.65 -8.75
C PHE A 338 14.59 -14.17 -8.96
N SER A 339 15.77 -14.79 -9.03
CA SER A 339 15.92 -16.21 -9.33
C SER A 339 16.53 -16.98 -8.16
N ASN A 340 15.89 -18.07 -7.71
CA ASN A 340 16.33 -18.83 -6.53
C ASN A 340 17.46 -19.84 -6.82
N GLY A 341 17.77 -20.08 -8.10
CA GLY A 341 18.83 -21.01 -8.54
C GLY A 341 18.82 -22.38 -7.88
N GLY A 342 17.65 -22.89 -7.45
CA GLY A 342 17.51 -24.20 -6.81
C GLY A 342 17.94 -24.28 -5.33
N SER A 343 18.16 -23.16 -4.65
CA SER A 343 18.52 -23.16 -3.21
C SER A 343 17.36 -23.62 -2.31
N GLY A 344 17.59 -24.64 -1.47
CA GLY A 344 16.60 -25.17 -0.53
C GLY A 344 16.35 -24.33 0.73
N THR A 345 17.12 -23.27 0.97
CA THR A 345 16.97 -22.40 2.14
C THR A 345 16.05 -21.21 1.86
N ARG A 346 15.16 -20.93 2.80
CA ARG A 346 13.87 -20.27 2.55
C ARG A 346 13.80 -18.76 2.70
N GLU A 347 14.82 -18.06 3.17
CA GLU A 347 14.59 -16.71 3.70
C GLU A 347 15.72 -15.74 3.38
N LEU A 348 15.35 -14.63 2.72
CA LEU A 348 16.05 -13.34 2.63
C LEU A 348 16.91 -13.07 1.36
N PHE A 349 16.42 -12.24 0.43
CA PHE A 349 17.27 -11.71 -0.65
C PHE A 349 18.19 -10.58 -0.19
N ILE A 350 17.70 -9.77 0.75
CA ILE A 350 18.38 -8.56 1.21
C ILE A 350 18.43 -8.54 2.72
N ARG A 351 19.64 -8.53 3.28
CA ARG A 351 19.85 -8.43 4.72
C ARG A 351 20.10 -7.00 5.16
N GLY A 352 19.39 -6.54 6.17
CA GLY A 352 19.53 -5.21 6.75
C GLY A 352 18.56 -4.17 6.20
N GLY A 353 18.38 -3.07 6.93
CA GLY A 353 17.41 -2.03 6.61
C GLY A 353 17.87 -1.11 5.47
N MET A 354 17.04 -1.01 4.43
CA MET A 354 17.08 0.03 3.39
C MET A 354 15.65 0.33 2.90
N ARG A 355 15.43 1.50 2.30
CA ARG A 355 14.15 1.84 1.67
C ARG A 355 14.13 1.17 0.31
N TRP A 356 13.22 0.24 0.06
CA TRP A 356 13.23 -0.51 -1.21
C TRP A 356 11.99 -0.21 -2.06
N TRP A 357 12.22 0.18 -3.31
CA TRP A 357 11.23 0.17 -4.38
C TRP A 357 11.48 -1.00 -5.32
N CYS A 358 10.50 -1.90 -5.40
CA CYS A 358 10.48 -3.01 -6.33
C CYS A 358 9.39 -2.75 -7.37
N ILE A 359 9.78 -2.46 -8.60
CA ILE A 359 8.89 -1.93 -9.64
C ILE A 359 8.95 -2.85 -10.85
N ASP A 360 7.79 -3.36 -11.26
CA ASP A 360 7.60 -4.18 -12.46
C ASP A 360 8.51 -5.42 -12.50
N CYS A 361 8.79 -5.99 -11.33
CA CYS A 361 9.70 -7.13 -11.18
C CYS A 361 8.97 -8.47 -11.17
N GLY A 362 9.67 -9.51 -11.59
CA GLY A 362 9.19 -10.89 -11.55
C GLY A 362 10.07 -11.79 -10.69
N MET A 363 9.63 -13.03 -10.55
CA MET A 363 10.30 -14.05 -9.76
C MET A 363 10.34 -15.37 -10.54
N SER A 364 11.44 -16.10 -10.43
CA SER A 364 11.58 -17.45 -10.97
C SER A 364 12.01 -18.44 -9.88
N GLY A 365 11.24 -19.51 -9.74
CA GLY A 365 11.38 -20.53 -8.70
C GLY A 365 10.64 -20.18 -7.40
N ASP A 366 10.52 -21.18 -6.51
CA ASP A 366 9.83 -21.03 -5.24
C ASP A 366 10.72 -20.33 -4.21
N PHE A 367 10.16 -19.33 -3.54
CA PHE A 367 10.75 -18.77 -2.31
C PHE A 367 9.68 -18.84 -1.21
N LEU A 368 10.09 -18.88 0.07
CA LEU A 368 9.12 -18.70 1.15
C LEU A 368 8.91 -17.20 1.41
N ASN A 369 9.99 -16.43 1.56
CA ASN A 369 9.93 -14.99 1.83
C ASN A 369 11.05 -14.22 1.10
N LEU A 370 10.70 -13.46 0.05
CA LEU A 370 11.66 -12.54 -0.60
C LEU A 370 12.01 -11.37 0.34
N PHE A 371 10.98 -10.78 0.93
CA PHE A 371 11.05 -9.65 1.88
C PHE A 371 10.88 -10.14 3.33
N GLY A 372 11.81 -10.99 3.80
CA GLY A 372 11.87 -11.44 5.20
C GLY A 372 12.78 -10.55 6.06
N ALA A 373 12.86 -10.78 7.37
CA ALA A 373 13.87 -10.17 8.23
C ALA A 373 14.29 -11.09 9.37
N SER A 374 15.60 -11.20 9.62
CA SER A 374 16.12 -11.88 10.81
C SER A 374 15.99 -11.00 12.06
N GLY A 375 15.99 -11.61 13.26
CA GLY A 375 15.67 -10.93 14.53
C GLY A 375 16.59 -9.75 14.91
N THR A 376 17.78 -9.62 14.31
CA THR A 376 18.75 -8.55 14.60
C THR A 376 18.86 -7.48 13.51
N ASP A 377 18.17 -7.64 12.37
CA ASP A 377 18.23 -6.68 11.27
C ASP A 377 17.26 -5.51 11.52
N LYS A 378 17.67 -4.28 11.19
CA LYS A 378 16.74 -3.14 11.12
C LYS A 378 15.71 -3.42 10.04
N ARG A 379 14.43 -3.44 10.41
CA ARG A 379 13.32 -3.67 9.48
C ARG A 379 12.84 -2.32 8.93
N MET A 380 12.93 -2.16 7.60
CA MET A 380 12.51 -0.97 6.86
C MET A 380 11.45 -1.32 5.82
N GLY A 381 10.66 -0.33 5.40
CA GLY A 381 9.54 -0.57 4.51
C GLY A 381 9.94 -0.90 3.07
N VAL A 382 9.12 -1.70 2.40
CA VAL A 382 9.26 -2.07 0.99
C VAL A 382 8.01 -1.63 0.22
N ASN A 383 8.23 -0.92 -0.88
CA ASN A 383 7.23 -0.56 -1.89
C ASN A 383 7.30 -1.57 -3.03
N VAL A 384 6.20 -2.23 -3.35
CA VAL A 384 6.11 -3.24 -4.41
C VAL A 384 5.03 -2.82 -5.40
N PHE A 385 5.42 -2.50 -6.63
CA PHE A 385 4.54 -1.97 -7.67
C PHE A 385 4.62 -2.85 -8.91
N GLY A 386 3.48 -3.33 -9.42
CA GLY A 386 3.46 -4.01 -10.72
C GLY A 386 4.09 -5.40 -10.76
N CYS A 387 4.41 -6.00 -9.61
CA CYS A 387 5.25 -7.19 -9.57
C CYS A 387 4.46 -8.51 -9.65
N GLN A 388 5.12 -9.54 -10.19
CA GLN A 388 4.60 -10.92 -10.29
C GLN A 388 5.24 -11.82 -9.23
N GLY A 389 4.43 -12.44 -8.38
CA GLY A 389 4.84 -13.42 -7.37
C GLY A 389 5.57 -12.84 -6.16
N LEU A 390 5.65 -11.50 -6.06
CA LEU A 390 6.37 -10.79 -5.01
C LEU A 390 5.45 -10.35 -3.86
N GLY A 391 5.99 -10.33 -2.65
CA GLY A 391 5.29 -10.00 -1.42
C GLY A 391 6.00 -10.62 -0.20
N GLY A 392 5.49 -10.35 0.99
CA GLY A 392 6.08 -10.85 2.24
C GLY A 392 5.96 -9.89 3.41
N GLN A 393 6.52 -10.29 4.56
CA GLN A 393 6.34 -9.64 5.86
C GLN A 393 6.83 -8.19 5.96
N LEU A 394 7.81 -7.77 5.15
CA LEU A 394 8.29 -6.38 5.14
C LEU A 394 7.58 -5.47 4.12
N THR A 395 6.65 -6.02 3.34
CA THR A 395 5.89 -5.25 2.35
C THR A 395 5.06 -4.19 3.07
N THR A 396 5.38 -2.92 2.85
CA THR A 396 4.65 -1.77 3.42
C THR A 396 3.60 -1.28 2.46
N ASN A 397 3.93 -1.27 1.16
CA ASN A 397 3.01 -0.89 0.10
C ASN A 397 3.01 -1.90 -1.03
N MET A 398 1.83 -2.20 -1.55
CA MET A 398 1.64 -3.12 -2.66
C MET A 398 0.61 -2.55 -3.62
N ILE A 399 1.00 -2.26 -4.86
CA ILE A 399 0.10 -1.73 -5.89
C ILE A 399 0.23 -2.54 -7.18
N ALA A 400 -0.90 -2.89 -7.80
CA ALA A 400 -0.95 -3.55 -9.11
C ALA A 400 -0.10 -4.83 -9.20
N CYS A 401 -0.01 -5.60 -8.12
CA CYS A 401 0.78 -6.83 -8.06
C CYS A 401 -0.11 -8.07 -8.17
N ALA A 402 0.40 -9.12 -8.80
CA ALA A 402 -0.22 -10.44 -8.81
C ALA A 402 0.62 -11.37 -7.94
N SER A 403 0.07 -11.90 -6.85
CA SER A 403 0.87 -12.61 -5.86
C SER A 403 0.10 -13.66 -5.07
N GLU A 404 0.75 -14.79 -4.85
CA GLU A 404 0.37 -15.77 -3.83
C GLU A 404 0.98 -15.41 -2.46
N ARG A 405 1.55 -14.22 -2.31
CA ARG A 405 2.14 -13.76 -1.06
C ARG A 405 1.40 -12.54 -0.57
N GLY A 406 1.11 -12.57 0.73
CA GLY A 406 0.46 -11.49 1.42
C GLY A 406 1.41 -10.40 1.89
N MET A 407 0.82 -9.41 2.53
CA MET A 407 1.49 -8.40 3.33
C MET A 407 1.03 -8.51 4.78
N ASP A 408 1.93 -8.24 5.72
CA ASP A 408 1.62 -8.29 7.15
C ASP A 408 2.13 -7.05 7.89
N PHE A 409 1.18 -6.22 8.29
CA PHE A 409 1.31 -4.97 8.99
C PHE A 409 1.42 -5.22 10.51
N ALA A 410 2.50 -5.89 10.95
CA ALA A 410 2.60 -6.39 12.32
C ALA A 410 3.76 -5.83 13.15
N ASP A 411 3.52 -5.10 14.25
CA ASP A 411 4.56 -4.56 15.15
C ASP A 411 5.19 -5.60 16.10
N THR A 412 5.52 -6.80 15.61
CA THR A 412 5.92 -7.92 16.48
C THR A 412 7.39 -7.91 16.88
N SER A 413 8.14 -6.83 16.65
CA SER A 413 9.57 -6.79 16.99
C SER A 413 10.07 -5.39 17.32
N THR A 414 10.86 -5.29 18.40
CA THR A 414 11.59 -4.11 18.90
C THR A 414 12.55 -3.45 17.90
N ASN A 415 12.72 -4.01 16.69
CA ASN A 415 13.68 -3.57 15.66
C ASN A 415 13.03 -3.01 14.37
N ARG A 416 11.73 -2.69 14.36
CA ARG A 416 11.10 -1.91 13.28
C ARG A 416 11.42 -0.42 13.45
N THR A 417 11.94 0.21 12.40
CA THR A 417 12.25 1.66 12.38
C THR A 417 11.33 2.45 11.45
N ALA A 418 10.71 1.80 10.47
CA ALA A 418 9.66 2.44 9.67
C ALA A 418 8.38 2.54 10.51
N SER A 419 7.98 3.76 10.86
CA SER A 419 6.65 3.98 11.43
C SER A 419 5.67 3.59 10.33
N SER A 420 4.80 2.63 10.63
CA SER A 420 3.95 2.04 9.59
C SER A 420 2.70 2.88 9.33
N ALA A 421 2.86 4.20 9.39
CA ALA A 421 1.80 5.16 9.30
C ALA A 421 1.38 5.32 7.82
N GLY A 422 0.24 4.71 7.44
CA GLY A 422 -0.45 4.99 6.17
C GLY A 422 -0.50 3.90 5.10
N ALA A 423 -0.17 2.64 5.42
CA ALA A 423 0.04 1.57 4.43
C ALA A 423 -1.01 1.46 3.29
N VAL A 424 -0.55 1.17 2.07
CA VAL A 424 -1.39 1.04 0.87
C VAL A 424 -1.31 -0.36 0.28
N CYS A 425 -2.46 -0.99 0.09
CA CYS A 425 -2.66 -2.20 -0.68
C CYS A 425 -3.72 -1.91 -1.75
N ALA A 426 -3.33 -1.75 -3.02
CA ALA A 426 -4.29 -1.37 -4.05
C ALA A 426 -4.14 -2.10 -5.39
N PHE A 427 -5.27 -2.43 -6.03
CA PHE A 427 -5.34 -3.01 -7.38
C PHE A 427 -4.55 -4.32 -7.55
N ASN A 428 -4.38 -5.09 -6.47
CA ASN A 428 -3.64 -6.34 -6.50
C ASN A 428 -4.56 -7.53 -6.79
N HIS A 429 -3.99 -8.59 -7.36
CA HIS A 429 -4.58 -9.93 -7.35
C HIS A 429 -3.83 -10.78 -6.33
N LEU A 430 -4.50 -11.13 -5.23
CA LEU A 430 -3.91 -11.80 -4.08
C LEU A 430 -4.58 -13.15 -3.86
N ILE A 431 -3.81 -14.21 -4.07
CA ILE A 431 -4.30 -15.59 -4.05
C ILE A 431 -3.91 -16.25 -2.73
N LYS A 432 -4.85 -16.87 -1.99
CA LYS A 432 -4.64 -17.59 -0.73
C LYS A 432 -4.62 -19.10 -0.88
N ALA A 433 -3.44 -19.70 -0.67
CA ALA A 433 -3.22 -21.15 -0.72
C ALA A 433 -2.83 -21.78 0.63
N ALA A 434 -2.81 -21.00 1.73
CA ALA A 434 -2.46 -21.48 3.08
C ALA A 434 -3.07 -20.58 4.17
N GLY A 435 -3.07 -21.04 5.43
CA GLY A 435 -3.93 -20.53 6.51
C GLY A 435 -3.68 -19.12 7.09
N THR A 436 -2.64 -18.38 6.69
CA THR A 436 -2.45 -17.00 7.17
C THR A 436 -3.28 -16.00 6.36
N PRO A 437 -3.73 -14.88 6.96
CA PRO A 437 -4.31 -13.78 6.20
C PRO A 437 -3.37 -13.32 5.09
N ARG A 438 -3.93 -12.92 3.94
CA ARG A 438 -3.15 -12.31 2.86
C ARG A 438 -2.88 -10.84 3.10
N VAL A 439 -3.77 -10.14 3.78
CA VAL A 439 -3.47 -8.81 4.31
C VAL A 439 -3.76 -8.84 5.80
N GLY A 440 -2.71 -8.78 6.61
CA GLY A 440 -2.80 -8.73 8.06
C GLY A 440 -2.41 -7.35 8.59
N ALA A 441 -3.06 -6.86 9.64
CA ALA A 441 -2.59 -5.77 10.48
C ALA A 441 -2.80 -6.07 11.95
N SER A 442 -1.74 -5.99 12.76
CA SER A 442 -1.84 -6.16 14.20
C SER A 442 -1.90 -4.80 14.90
N GLY A 443 -2.53 -4.73 16.08
CA GLY A 443 -2.81 -3.42 16.71
C GLY A 443 -1.59 -2.61 17.16
N GLY A 444 -0.39 -3.20 17.08
CA GLY A 444 0.89 -2.51 17.06
C GLY A 444 1.01 -1.29 16.12
N PHE A 445 0.26 -1.32 15.02
CA PHE A 445 0.66 -0.70 13.77
C PHE A 445 0.33 0.80 13.59
N LEU A 446 -0.55 1.43 14.39
CA LEU A 446 -1.06 2.80 14.10
C LEU A 446 -1.23 3.77 15.28
N THR A 447 -0.66 3.51 16.46
CA THR A 447 -0.90 4.40 17.62
C THR A 447 -0.46 5.83 17.35
N GLY A 448 -1.40 6.78 17.44
CA GLY A 448 -1.13 8.22 17.38
C GLY A 448 -1.02 8.82 15.98
N THR A 449 -1.32 8.08 14.91
CA THR A 449 -1.20 8.59 13.53
C THR A 449 -2.57 8.77 12.87
N ARG A 450 -2.75 9.88 12.13
CA ARG A 450 -3.94 10.13 11.28
C ARG A 450 -3.91 9.38 9.95
N ARG A 451 -2.89 8.56 9.72
CA ARG A 451 -2.52 8.04 8.41
C ARG A 451 -3.19 6.71 8.07
N GLY A 452 -3.66 5.89 9.00
CA GLY A 452 -4.52 4.74 8.66
C GLY A 452 -3.93 3.70 7.69
N ILE A 453 -4.80 3.04 6.92
CA ILE A 453 -4.48 2.02 5.88
C ILE A 453 -5.44 2.19 4.71
N ALA A 454 -4.96 2.09 3.47
CA ALA A 454 -5.79 1.96 2.28
C ALA A 454 -5.78 0.53 1.71
N LEU A 455 -6.96 -0.08 1.60
CA LEU A 455 -7.22 -1.28 0.82
C LEU A 455 -8.16 -0.91 -0.31
N VAL A 456 -7.67 -0.81 -1.55
CA VAL A 456 -8.47 -0.28 -2.67
C VAL A 456 -8.39 -1.15 -3.92
N GLY A 457 -9.51 -1.62 -4.45
CA GLY A 457 -9.51 -2.24 -5.80
C GLY A 457 -8.87 -3.63 -5.86
N ASN A 458 -8.66 -4.32 -4.74
CA ASN A 458 -7.97 -5.60 -4.74
C ASN A 458 -8.93 -6.77 -5.06
N LEU A 459 -8.45 -7.74 -5.83
CA LEU A 459 -9.06 -9.05 -6.01
C LEU A 459 -8.40 -10.06 -5.07
N PHE A 460 -9.18 -10.62 -4.17
CA PHE A 460 -8.79 -11.66 -3.24
C PHE A 460 -9.37 -12.99 -3.72
N GLU A 461 -8.49 -13.95 -4.01
CA GLU A 461 -8.90 -15.28 -4.44
C GLU A 461 -8.52 -16.30 -3.36
N TRP A 462 -9.49 -17.06 -2.89
CA TRP A 462 -9.25 -18.16 -1.97
C TRP A 462 -9.09 -19.46 -2.75
N LEU A 463 -7.97 -20.14 -2.58
CA LEU A 463 -7.73 -21.50 -3.09
C LEU A 463 -7.86 -22.55 -1.98
N SER A 464 -7.25 -22.32 -0.82
CA SER A 464 -7.26 -23.28 0.29
C SER A 464 -6.85 -22.66 1.64
N GLY A 465 -7.05 -23.42 2.72
CA GLY A 465 -6.66 -23.05 4.08
C GLY A 465 -7.80 -22.47 4.93
N THR A 466 -7.53 -22.35 6.22
CA THR A 466 -8.44 -21.79 7.23
C THR A 466 -8.10 -20.34 7.54
N GLY A 467 -9.06 -19.54 8.01
CA GLY A 467 -8.84 -18.12 8.39
C GLY A 467 -9.15 -17.11 7.28
N PRO A 468 -9.18 -15.80 7.58
CA PRO A 468 -9.68 -14.77 6.67
C PRO A 468 -8.72 -14.45 5.51
N MET A 469 -9.20 -13.76 4.48
CA MET A 469 -8.35 -13.15 3.43
C MET A 469 -7.69 -11.88 3.94
N VAL A 470 -8.46 -11.09 4.68
CA VAL A 470 -8.03 -9.82 5.25
C VAL A 470 -8.30 -9.84 6.75
N SER A 471 -7.30 -9.47 7.56
CA SER A 471 -7.43 -9.28 8.99
C SER A 471 -6.83 -7.96 9.41
N LEU A 472 -7.67 -6.98 9.72
CA LEU A 472 -7.25 -5.66 10.14
C LEU A 472 -7.55 -5.45 11.63
N PHE A 473 -6.47 -5.32 12.40
CA PHE A 473 -6.46 -5.00 13.82
C PHE A 473 -7.06 -6.07 14.73
N GLU A 474 -7.04 -7.33 14.28
CA GLU A 474 -7.49 -8.49 15.06
C GLU A 474 -6.74 -8.60 16.39
N GLY A 475 -7.49 -8.58 17.51
CA GLY A 475 -6.92 -8.81 18.85
C GLY A 475 -6.59 -7.55 19.67
N GLY A 476 -6.77 -6.34 19.12
CA GLY A 476 -6.70 -5.02 19.79
C GLY A 476 -5.82 -4.92 21.05
N PRO A 477 -4.57 -4.41 20.98
CA PRO A 477 -3.81 -4.08 22.17
C PRO A 477 -4.43 -2.88 22.88
N ALA A 478 -4.50 -2.94 24.21
CA ALA A 478 -5.11 -1.92 25.05
C ALA A 478 -4.64 -0.49 24.77
N GLY A 479 -5.60 0.45 24.85
CA GLY A 479 -5.36 1.89 24.80
C GLY A 479 -5.03 2.48 23.42
N ARG A 480 -5.36 1.80 22.32
CA ARG A 480 -4.95 2.22 20.97
C ARG A 480 -6.08 2.83 20.14
N VAL A 481 -5.73 3.83 19.33
CA VAL A 481 -6.64 4.53 18.41
C VAL A 481 -6.21 4.24 16.97
N VAL A 482 -7.12 3.66 16.19
CA VAL A 482 -6.99 3.41 14.75
C VAL A 482 -8.00 4.31 14.02
N THR A 483 -7.50 5.17 13.13
CA THR A 483 -8.33 6.05 12.31
C THR A 483 -7.90 6.00 10.85
N ASN A 484 -8.74 6.55 9.97
CA ASN A 484 -8.45 6.72 8.55
C ASN A 484 -8.20 5.41 7.78
N VAL A 485 -8.92 4.33 8.13
CA VAL A 485 -8.90 3.09 7.34
C VAL A 485 -9.85 3.22 6.15
N VAL A 486 -9.32 3.06 4.94
CA VAL A 486 -10.06 3.12 3.66
C VAL A 486 -10.16 1.70 3.11
N CYS A 487 -11.37 1.16 2.98
CA CYS A 487 -11.62 -0.12 2.31
C CYS A 487 -12.58 0.14 1.14
N GLN A 488 -12.10 0.15 -0.09
CA GLN A 488 -12.92 0.50 -1.26
C GLN A 488 -12.71 -0.49 -2.40
N MET A 489 -13.78 -0.84 -3.13
CA MET A 489 -13.67 -1.57 -4.41
C MET A 489 -12.94 -2.93 -4.31
N ASN A 490 -12.89 -3.55 -3.13
CA ASN A 490 -12.24 -4.85 -2.96
C ASN A 490 -13.23 -5.97 -3.25
N ALA A 491 -12.77 -7.08 -3.83
CA ALA A 491 -13.60 -8.23 -4.13
C ALA A 491 -12.97 -9.52 -3.62
N SER A 492 -13.74 -10.32 -2.90
CA SER A 492 -13.43 -11.71 -2.57
C SER A 492 -14.63 -12.59 -2.93
N PRO A 493 -14.77 -13.03 -4.18
CA PRO A 493 -15.98 -13.71 -4.63
C PRO A 493 -16.15 -15.13 -4.04
N PHE A 494 -15.08 -15.76 -3.53
CA PHE A 494 -15.08 -17.18 -3.13
C PHE A 494 -14.47 -17.42 -1.75
N GLY A 495 -14.70 -18.61 -1.19
CA GLY A 495 -14.02 -19.12 0.00
C GLY A 495 -14.82 -19.11 1.31
N GLY A 496 -16.10 -18.76 1.28
CA GLY A 496 -17.00 -18.78 2.45
C GLY A 496 -16.38 -18.14 3.70
N ASP A 497 -16.34 -18.89 4.81
CA ASP A 497 -15.72 -18.47 6.06
C ASP A 497 -14.24 -18.09 5.94
N SER A 498 -13.50 -18.73 5.04
CA SER A 498 -12.09 -18.44 4.82
C SER A 498 -11.86 -17.28 3.83
N GLY A 499 -12.88 -16.94 3.03
CA GLY A 499 -12.90 -15.81 2.12
C GLY A 499 -13.18 -14.46 2.80
N ARG A 500 -13.42 -14.47 4.12
CA ARG A 500 -13.94 -13.31 4.86
C ARG A 500 -12.94 -12.17 5.04
N CYS A 501 -13.48 -10.98 5.32
CA CYS A 501 -12.73 -9.82 5.82
C CYS A 501 -13.01 -9.61 7.31
N ASN A 502 -11.99 -9.76 8.16
CA ASN A 502 -12.03 -9.32 9.55
C ASN A 502 -11.67 -7.82 9.58
N PHE A 503 -12.67 -6.93 9.60
CA PHE A 503 -12.48 -5.48 9.49
C PHE A 503 -12.56 -4.82 10.86
N LEU A 504 -11.50 -4.11 11.28
CA LEU A 504 -11.41 -3.38 12.55
C LEU A 504 -11.85 -4.26 13.75
N TYR A 505 -11.25 -5.44 13.85
CA TYR A 505 -11.72 -6.54 14.69
C TYR A 505 -11.13 -6.49 16.11
N THR A 506 -11.85 -6.00 17.12
CA THR A 506 -11.29 -5.76 18.47
C THR A 506 -11.99 -6.53 19.58
N PHE A 507 -11.28 -6.79 20.68
CA PHE A 507 -11.83 -7.35 21.92
C PHE A 507 -11.65 -6.41 23.11
N ASP A 508 -11.05 -5.23 22.87
CA ASP A 508 -10.69 -4.29 23.93
C ASP A 508 -11.60 -3.05 23.86
N GLY A 509 -12.24 -2.78 24.99
CA GLY A 509 -13.15 -1.67 25.19
C GLY A 509 -12.55 -0.28 25.24
N THR A 510 -11.23 -0.20 25.38
CA THR A 510 -10.48 1.06 25.39
C THR A 510 -9.97 1.48 24.02
N CYS A 511 -10.00 0.58 23.04
CA CYS A 511 -9.59 0.89 21.68
C CYS A 511 -10.64 1.80 21.00
N ARG A 512 -10.23 2.65 20.06
CA ARG A 512 -11.17 3.34 19.14
C ARG A 512 -10.77 3.02 17.73
N MET A 513 -11.63 2.33 16.99
CA MET A 513 -11.33 1.91 15.61
C MET A 513 -12.36 2.47 14.65
N GLU A 514 -11.87 3.15 13.61
CA GLU A 514 -12.71 3.84 12.65
C GLU A 514 -12.19 3.70 11.23
N GLY A 515 -13.11 3.44 10.32
CA GLY A 515 -12.82 3.24 8.91
C GLY A 515 -14.09 3.35 8.08
N GLN A 516 -13.89 3.32 6.77
CA GLN A 516 -14.93 3.38 5.78
C GLN A 516 -14.82 2.16 4.85
N MET A 517 -15.96 1.56 4.52
CA MET A 517 -16.05 0.46 3.56
C MET A 517 -17.01 0.83 2.43
N ARG A 518 -16.56 0.89 1.17
CA ARG A 518 -17.45 1.16 0.03
C ARG A 518 -17.19 0.28 -1.19
N PHE A 519 -18.23 0.02 -1.98
CA PHE A 519 -18.13 -0.69 -3.26
C PHE A 519 -17.41 -2.05 -3.17
N SER A 520 -17.42 -2.68 -1.99
CA SER A 520 -16.66 -3.90 -1.74
C SER A 520 -17.56 -5.13 -1.73
N LEU A 521 -17.06 -6.23 -2.31
CA LEU A 521 -17.68 -7.53 -2.34
C LEU A 521 -16.93 -8.48 -1.40
N TRP A 522 -17.64 -9.00 -0.40
CA TRP A 522 -17.10 -10.01 0.52
C TRP A 522 -18.07 -11.19 0.65
N PRO A 523 -17.58 -12.42 0.85
CA PRO A 523 -18.46 -13.53 1.18
C PRO A 523 -19.03 -13.32 2.56
N ARG A 524 -18.13 -13.03 3.51
CA ARG A 524 -18.47 -12.61 4.86
C ARG A 524 -17.58 -11.46 5.29
N TRP A 525 -18.10 -10.67 6.22
CA TRP A 525 -17.27 -9.82 7.05
C TRP A 525 -17.38 -10.32 8.49
N ALA A 526 -16.38 -9.99 9.29
CA ALA A 526 -16.45 -10.21 10.71
C ALA A 526 -15.99 -8.94 11.40
N THR A 527 -16.79 -8.45 12.33
CA THR A 527 -16.29 -7.63 13.41
C THR A 527 -16.28 -8.45 14.70
N LYS A 528 -15.51 -7.99 15.66
CA LYS A 528 -15.73 -8.36 17.04
C LYS A 528 -16.02 -7.07 17.77
N THR A 529 -17.23 -7.03 18.28
CA THR A 529 -17.74 -6.06 19.24
C THR A 529 -18.63 -6.87 20.15
N ASP A 530 -18.50 -6.76 21.48
CA ASP A 530 -19.39 -7.46 22.39
C ASP A 530 -20.81 -6.94 22.16
N VAL A 531 -21.58 -7.73 21.41
CA VAL A 531 -23.00 -7.53 21.23
C VAL A 531 -23.67 -8.50 22.23
N PHE A 532 -23.43 -8.21 23.51
CA PHE A 532 -24.36 -8.34 24.64
C PHE A 532 -24.38 -9.63 25.47
N ASP A 533 -23.25 -10.28 25.79
CA ASP A 533 -23.32 -11.40 26.77
C ASP A 533 -22.24 -11.43 27.88
N SER A 534 -21.15 -10.64 27.85
CA SER A 534 -20.11 -10.82 28.88
C SER A 534 -19.35 -9.59 29.41
N ASP A 535 -19.21 -8.50 28.65
CA ASP A 535 -18.34 -7.38 29.04
C ASP A 535 -18.78 -6.02 28.46
N ALA A 536 -19.47 -5.23 29.30
CA ALA A 536 -19.96 -3.90 28.97
C ALA A 536 -18.86 -2.86 28.67
N SER A 537 -17.59 -3.17 28.93
CA SER A 537 -16.49 -2.24 28.65
C SER A 537 -16.17 -2.15 27.14
N GLN A 538 -16.55 -3.15 26.34
CA GLN A 538 -16.12 -3.35 24.94
C GLN A 538 -16.79 -2.43 23.89
N THR A 539 -16.62 -1.10 24.02
CA THR A 539 -17.28 -0.09 23.16
C THR A 539 -16.46 0.39 21.95
N GLY A 540 -15.26 -0.14 21.77
CA GLY A 540 -14.26 0.42 20.84
C GLY A 540 -14.51 0.29 19.34
N GLY A 541 -15.39 -0.63 18.94
CA GLY A 541 -15.71 -0.94 17.53
C GLY A 541 -17.11 -0.50 17.08
N TRP A 542 -17.82 0.33 17.85
CA TRP A 542 -19.20 0.72 17.55
C TRP A 542 -19.43 1.29 16.14
N PRO A 543 -18.57 2.18 15.59
CA PRO A 543 -18.76 2.65 14.22
C PRO A 543 -18.81 1.51 13.21
N THR A 544 -17.97 0.48 13.39
CA THR A 544 -17.95 -0.73 12.55
C THR A 544 -19.20 -1.59 12.77
N ALA A 545 -19.62 -1.80 14.01
CA ALA A 545 -20.82 -2.59 14.34
C ALA A 545 -22.13 -1.98 13.85
N PHE A 546 -22.18 -0.64 13.70
CA PHE A 546 -23.33 0.08 13.16
C PHE A 546 -23.12 0.53 11.71
N HIS A 547 -22.10 -0.01 11.02
CA HIS A 547 -21.79 0.29 9.62
C HIS A 547 -21.62 1.79 9.31
N THR A 548 -21.20 2.60 10.28
CA THR A 548 -20.97 4.04 10.06
C THR A 548 -19.85 4.24 9.04
N GLY A 549 -20.16 4.93 7.93
CA GLY A 549 -19.25 5.13 6.81
C GLY A 549 -19.27 4.01 5.78
N TRP A 550 -20.25 3.09 5.83
CA TRP A 550 -20.39 1.99 4.89
C TRP A 550 -21.44 2.31 3.82
N GLN A 551 -21.12 2.04 2.55
CA GLN A 551 -22.03 2.32 1.42
C GLN A 551 -21.76 1.39 0.24
N ASP A 552 -22.82 0.93 -0.43
CA ASP A 552 -22.76 0.21 -1.71
C ASP A 552 -21.88 -1.06 -1.69
N ASN A 553 -21.88 -1.80 -0.58
CA ASN A 553 -21.14 -3.06 -0.43
C ASN A 553 -22.04 -4.29 -0.68
N LEU A 554 -21.48 -5.40 -1.16
CA LEU A 554 -22.21 -6.66 -1.35
C LEU A 554 -21.68 -7.74 -0.42
N MET A 555 -22.60 -8.38 0.31
CA MET A 555 -22.30 -9.46 1.26
C MET A 555 -23.29 -10.60 1.06
N TRP A 556 -22.80 -11.75 0.63
CA TRP A 556 -23.71 -12.83 0.21
C TRP A 556 -23.86 -13.99 1.20
N GLU A 557 -22.96 -14.14 2.18
CA GLU A 557 -23.10 -15.12 3.26
C GLU A 557 -23.27 -14.50 4.67
N GLY A 558 -23.19 -13.17 4.81
CA GLY A 558 -23.44 -12.45 6.07
C GLY A 558 -22.24 -12.30 7.03
N GLU A 559 -22.49 -12.21 8.34
CA GLU A 559 -21.46 -12.02 9.40
C GLU A 559 -21.13 -13.34 10.12
N SER A 560 -19.84 -13.61 10.41
CA SER A 560 -19.36 -14.89 10.96
C SER A 560 -19.09 -14.88 12.48
N ALA A 561 -19.93 -14.26 13.31
CA ALA A 561 -19.75 -14.33 14.76
C ALA A 561 -20.06 -15.75 15.29
N PRO A 562 -19.13 -16.46 15.97
CA PRO A 562 -19.27 -17.89 16.31
C PRO A 562 -20.40 -18.25 17.30
N ASN A 563 -21.18 -17.28 17.79
CA ASN A 563 -22.25 -17.51 18.77
C ASN A 563 -23.65 -17.09 18.28
N ALA A 564 -23.80 -16.63 17.04
CA ALA A 564 -25.12 -16.27 16.54
C ALA A 564 -25.73 -17.47 15.81
N HIS A 565 -26.52 -18.26 16.54
CA HIS A 565 -27.69 -18.84 15.92
C HIS A 565 -28.37 -17.75 15.07
N LEU A 566 -28.74 -18.10 13.84
CA LEU A 566 -29.65 -17.32 12.99
C LEU A 566 -31.01 -17.19 13.72
N GLY A 567 -31.04 -16.38 14.77
CA GLY A 567 -32.19 -16.12 15.61
C GLY A 567 -32.75 -14.76 15.27
N ALA A 568 -34.07 -14.60 15.38
CA ALA A 568 -34.83 -13.40 15.00
C ALA A 568 -34.40 -12.06 15.67
N GLY A 569 -33.32 -12.04 16.46
CA GLY A 569 -32.66 -10.87 17.03
C GLY A 569 -31.31 -10.48 16.39
N SER A 570 -30.70 -11.30 15.53
CA SER A 570 -29.48 -10.95 14.77
C SER A 570 -29.77 -10.04 13.58
N TRP A 571 -31.03 -9.97 13.16
CA TRP A 571 -31.55 -9.01 12.18
C TRP A 571 -32.12 -7.79 12.91
N ARG A 572 -31.24 -6.94 13.45
CA ARG A 572 -31.64 -5.76 14.23
C ARG A 572 -32.23 -4.64 13.38
N ARG A 573 -33.35 -4.85 12.65
CA ARG A 573 -34.07 -3.77 11.95
C ARG A 573 -33.11 -2.81 11.19
N GLU A 574 -32.02 -3.35 10.67
CA GLU A 574 -31.02 -2.55 9.98
C GLU A 574 -31.65 -2.13 8.67
N ALA A 575 -31.86 -0.82 8.52
CA ALA A 575 -32.15 -0.28 7.22
C ALA A 575 -31.00 -0.70 6.29
N MET A 576 -31.32 -1.44 5.23
CA MET A 576 -30.38 -1.69 4.14
C MET A 576 -29.73 -0.35 3.79
N GLU A 577 -28.41 -0.25 3.99
CA GLU A 577 -27.66 0.87 3.44
C GLU A 577 -27.91 0.95 1.94
N ARG A 578 -27.70 2.13 1.35
CA ARG A 578 -27.81 2.23 -0.10
C ARG A 578 -26.85 1.20 -0.73
N GLY A 579 -27.41 0.33 -1.57
CA GLY A 579 -26.63 -0.69 -2.28
C GLY A 579 -26.11 -1.85 -1.43
N LEU A 580 -26.50 -1.97 -0.16
CA LEU A 580 -26.14 -3.13 0.67
C LEU A 580 -27.12 -4.27 0.44
N VAL A 581 -26.66 -5.34 -0.20
CA VAL A 581 -27.50 -6.46 -0.61
C VAL A 581 -27.09 -7.70 0.16
N PHE A 582 -28.06 -8.25 0.90
CA PHE A 582 -27.99 -9.58 1.49
C PHE A 582 -28.93 -10.51 0.73
N PRO A 583 -28.44 -11.32 -0.23
CA PRO A 583 -29.28 -12.37 -0.77
C PRO A 583 -29.70 -13.29 0.39
N PRO A 584 -30.99 -13.67 0.51
CA PRO A 584 -31.39 -14.70 1.45
C PRO A 584 -30.50 -15.94 1.30
N ALA A 585 -30.25 -16.64 2.41
CA ALA A 585 -29.33 -17.79 2.54
C ALA A 585 -29.63 -19.02 1.66
N ALA A 586 -30.50 -18.88 0.65
CA ALA A 586 -30.98 -19.90 -0.26
C ALA A 586 -30.97 -19.47 -1.74
N LEU A 587 -30.21 -18.43 -2.13
CA LEU A 587 -30.03 -18.10 -3.55
C LEU A 587 -28.82 -18.87 -4.11
N ASP A 588 -29.08 -19.76 -5.07
CA ASP A 588 -28.04 -20.38 -5.88
C ASP A 588 -27.33 -19.26 -6.67
N PRO A 589 -25.99 -19.22 -6.74
CA PRO A 589 -25.27 -18.31 -7.63
C PRO A 589 -25.81 -18.31 -9.08
N ALA A 590 -26.36 -19.43 -9.55
CA ALA A 590 -27.02 -19.53 -10.85
C ALA A 590 -28.30 -18.67 -10.97
N ASP A 591 -28.92 -18.28 -9.86
CA ASP A 591 -30.10 -17.41 -9.81
C ASP A 591 -29.75 -15.91 -9.85
N LEU A 592 -28.53 -15.56 -9.47
CA LEU A 592 -28.04 -14.17 -9.39
C LEU A 592 -27.40 -13.69 -10.69
N TRP A 593 -26.77 -14.59 -11.42
CA TRP A 593 -25.93 -14.29 -12.59
C TRP A 593 -26.42 -15.02 -13.84
N GLU A 594 -26.35 -14.36 -14.99
CA GLU A 594 -26.47 -14.94 -16.33
C GLU A 594 -25.17 -14.73 -17.11
N THR A 595 -24.97 -15.50 -18.17
CA THR A 595 -23.83 -15.33 -19.06
C THR A 595 -24.26 -14.49 -20.27
N VAL A 596 -23.82 -13.24 -20.33
CA VAL A 596 -24.01 -12.38 -21.50
C VAL A 596 -22.65 -12.16 -22.12
N ALA A 597 -22.50 -12.53 -23.40
CA ALA A 597 -21.22 -12.44 -24.13
C ALA A 597 -20.02 -13.12 -23.42
N GLY A 598 -20.27 -14.22 -22.70
CA GLY A 598 -19.21 -14.96 -21.99
C GLY A 598 -18.80 -14.37 -20.64
N LEU A 599 -19.47 -13.30 -20.18
CA LEU A 599 -19.19 -12.65 -18.90
C LEU A 599 -20.34 -12.89 -17.90
N PRO A 600 -20.03 -13.15 -16.61
CA PRO A 600 -21.04 -13.19 -15.56
C PRO A 600 -21.69 -11.80 -15.41
N THR A 601 -22.97 -11.71 -15.70
CA THR A 601 -23.76 -10.47 -15.66
C THR A 601 -24.93 -10.67 -14.68
N PRO A 602 -25.26 -9.71 -13.78
CA PRO A 602 -26.42 -9.84 -12.92
C PRO A 602 -27.70 -9.97 -13.74
N LYS A 603 -28.56 -10.94 -13.42
CA LYS A 603 -29.87 -11.04 -14.08
C LYS A 603 -30.70 -9.79 -13.79
N ALA A 604 -31.55 -9.38 -14.73
CA ALA A 604 -32.40 -8.18 -14.57
C ALA A 604 -33.33 -8.21 -13.34
N ALA A 605 -33.66 -9.40 -12.82
CA ALA A 605 -34.46 -9.59 -11.61
C ALA A 605 -33.63 -9.85 -10.34
N SER A 606 -32.30 -9.77 -10.45
CA SER A 606 -31.38 -10.04 -9.35
C SER A 606 -31.41 -8.90 -8.32
N PRO A 607 -31.34 -9.19 -7.01
CA PRO A 607 -31.23 -8.16 -5.97
C PRO A 607 -29.87 -7.44 -5.98
N LEU A 608 -28.92 -7.85 -6.84
CA LEU A 608 -27.59 -7.27 -6.95
C LEU A 608 -27.63 -5.78 -7.38
N PRO A 609 -26.72 -4.93 -6.88
CA PRO A 609 -26.68 -3.52 -7.27
C PRO A 609 -26.43 -3.41 -8.78
N THR A 610 -27.29 -2.69 -9.48
CA THR A 610 -27.05 -2.25 -10.85
C THR A 610 -26.44 -0.86 -10.82
N ILE A 611 -25.38 -0.63 -11.60
CA ILE A 611 -24.86 0.71 -11.81
C ILE A 611 -25.86 1.42 -12.72
N GLU A 612 -26.62 2.37 -12.18
CA GLU A 612 -27.35 3.31 -13.04
C GLU A 612 -26.31 4.09 -13.85
N ALA A 613 -26.40 3.97 -15.18
CA ALA A 613 -25.61 4.79 -16.08
C ALA A 613 -26.02 6.25 -15.89
N GLY A 614 -25.10 7.05 -15.32
CA GLY A 614 -25.25 8.49 -15.10
C GLY A 614 -23.91 9.19 -15.24
#